data_AF-A0A5C4YCI3-F1
#
_entry.id   AF-A0A5C4YCI3-F1
#
_cell.length_a   1.000
_cell.length_b   1.000
_cell.length_c   1.000
_cell.angle_alpha   90.00
_cell.angle_beta   90.00
_cell.angle_gamma   90.00
#
_symmetry.space_group_name_H-M   'P 1'
#
loop_
_entity.id
_entity.type
_entity.pdbx_description
1 polymer ?
#
loop_
_entity_poly.entity_id
_entity_poly.type
_entity_poly.pdbx_seq_one_letter_code
_entity_poly.pdbx_strand_id
1 'polypeptide(L)'
;IPLGATINMAGAAVTIAILSLSAAHSVGIQVSFLQAFLLSIIATFAACGASGVAGGSLLLIPLACSLFNIDYDIAMKVVAIGFIIGVVQDSVETALNSSTDVLFSAICSKDELNYDIR
;
A
#
# COMPACT_ATOMS: atom_id res chain seq x y z
N ILE A 1 16.47 -7.19 -7.01
CA ILE A 1 16.41 -6.06 -6.04
C ILE A 1 15.80 -4.79 -6.63
N PRO A 2 16.41 -4.03 -7.57
CA PRO A 2 15.86 -2.73 -8.01
C PRO A 2 14.51 -2.80 -8.74
N LEU A 3 14.22 -3.91 -9.43
CA LEU A 3 12.89 -4.15 -10.05
C LEU A 3 11.81 -4.53 -9.02
N GLY A 4 12.21 -5.15 -7.91
CA GLY A 4 11.31 -5.50 -6.80
C GLY A 4 10.90 -4.24 -6.03
N ALA A 5 11.87 -3.38 -5.71
CA ALA A 5 11.65 -2.13 -4.99
C ALA A 5 10.63 -1.16 -5.63
N THR A 6 10.35 -1.32 -6.92
CA THR A 6 9.35 -0.51 -7.64
C THR A 6 7.98 -1.19 -7.75
N ILE A 7 7.91 -2.50 -8.02
CA ILE A 7 6.63 -3.19 -8.22
C ILE A 7 6.05 -3.71 -6.90
N ASN A 8 6.91 -4.06 -5.95
CA ASN A 8 6.53 -4.70 -4.70
C ASN A 8 6.15 -3.68 -3.62
N MET A 9 5.03 -3.02 -3.85
CA MET A 9 4.47 -2.00 -2.97
C MET A 9 3.36 -2.55 -2.06
N ALA A 10 3.57 -3.73 -1.47
CA ALA A 10 2.60 -4.37 -0.58
C ALA A 10 2.31 -3.53 0.69
N GLY A 11 3.35 -2.92 1.27
CA GLY A 11 3.24 -1.97 2.37
C GLY A 11 2.40 -0.74 2.01
N ALA A 12 2.62 -0.18 0.81
CA ALA A 12 1.85 0.97 0.34
C ALA A 12 0.37 0.62 0.08
N ALA A 13 0.11 -0.58 -0.45
CA ALA A 13 -1.24 -1.09 -0.62
C ALA A 13 -1.97 -1.22 0.73
N VAL A 14 -1.26 -1.70 1.77
CA VAL A 14 -1.79 -1.77 3.14
C VAL A 14 -2.06 -0.36 3.69
N THR A 15 -1.14 0.60 3.52
CA THR A 15 -1.35 2.00 3.94
C THR A 15 -2.62 2.58 3.32
N ILE A 16 -2.78 2.48 2.00
CA ILE A 16 -3.95 2.99 1.28
C ILE A 16 -5.24 2.34 1.79
N ALA A 17 -5.26 1.01 1.92
CA ALA A 17 -6.45 0.28 2.36
C ALA A 17 -6.82 0.61 3.82
N ILE A 18 -5.87 0.57 4.75
CA ILE A 18 -6.12 0.77 6.17
C ILE A 18 -6.56 2.22 6.47
N LEU A 19 -5.90 3.21 5.87
CA LEU A 19 -6.29 4.61 6.09
C LEU A 19 -7.64 4.93 5.46
N SER A 20 -7.97 4.36 4.29
CA SER A 20 -9.28 4.56 3.66
C SER A 20 -10.41 3.85 4.42
N LEU A 21 -10.15 2.65 4.93
CA LEU A 21 -11.10 1.92 5.76
C LEU A 21 -11.31 2.63 7.11
N SER A 22 -10.24 3.15 7.72
CA SER A 22 -10.32 3.97 8.92
C SER A 22 -11.15 5.25 8.69
N ALA A 23 -10.99 5.89 7.53
CA ALA A 23 -11.81 7.03 7.13
C ALA A 23 -13.30 6.66 7.06
N ALA A 24 -13.63 5.57 6.37
CA ALA A 24 -15.01 5.07 6.24
C ALA A 24 -15.65 4.82 7.61
N HIS A 25 -14.94 4.14 8.52
CA HIS A 25 -15.44 3.89 9.87
C HIS A 25 -15.58 5.18 10.71
N SER A 26 -14.66 6.15 10.54
CA SER A 26 -14.70 7.42 11.27
C SER A 26 -15.91 8.28 10.90
N VAL A 27 -16.42 8.16 9.67
CA VAL A 27 -17.64 8.85 9.22
C VAL A 27 -18.90 7.99 9.32
N GLY A 28 -18.82 6.81 9.94
CA GLY A 28 -19.98 5.95 10.18
C GLY A 28 -20.43 5.11 8.97
N ILE A 29 -19.61 5.01 7.91
CA ILE A 29 -19.90 4.14 6.78
C ILE A 29 -19.61 2.68 7.18
N GLN A 30 -20.62 1.82 7.03
CA GLN A 30 -20.43 0.39 7.20
C GLN A 30 -19.82 -0.20 5.92
N VAL A 31 -18.67 -0.84 6.07
CA VAL A 31 -17.97 -1.50 4.97
C VAL A 31 -18.26 -2.99 5.04
N SER A 32 -18.87 -3.52 3.98
CA SER A 32 -19.06 -4.97 3.83
C SER A 32 -17.76 -5.67 3.46
N PHE A 33 -17.69 -6.99 3.70
CA PHE A 33 -16.53 -7.79 3.32
C PHE A 33 -16.18 -7.67 1.82
N LEU A 34 -17.18 -7.65 0.94
CA LEU A 34 -16.95 -7.52 -0.50
C LEU A 34 -16.35 -6.16 -0.85
N GLN A 35 -16.81 -5.08 -0.22
CA GLN A 35 -16.23 -3.75 -0.43
C GLN A 35 -14.78 -3.67 0.11
N ALA A 36 -14.49 -4.27 1.26
CA ALA A 36 -13.13 -4.36 1.79
C ALA A 36 -12.21 -5.17 0.87
N PHE A 37 -12.71 -6.25 0.27
CA PHE A 37 -11.98 -7.04 -0.73
C PHE A 37 -11.69 -6.22 -1.99
N LEU A 38 -12.68 -5.51 -2.53
CA LEU A 38 -12.51 -4.61 -3.68
C LEU A 38 -11.52 -3.48 -3.38
N LEU A 39 -11.59 -2.89 -2.17
CA LEU A 39 -10.63 -1.90 -1.70
C LEU A 39 -9.20 -2.46 -1.75
N SER A 40 -8.97 -3.70 -1.31
CA SER A 40 -7.66 -4.34 -1.35
C SER A 40 -7.12 -4.46 -2.78
N ILE A 41 -7.97 -4.81 -3.75
CA ILE A 41 -7.58 -4.91 -5.17
C ILE A 41 -7.19 -3.52 -5.69
N ILE A 42 -8.05 -2.51 -5.47
CA ILE A 42 -7.80 -1.14 -5.93
C ILE A 42 -6.53 -0.58 -5.30
N ALA A 43 -6.35 -0.76 -3.98
CA ALA A 43 -5.17 -0.31 -3.26
C ALA A 43 -3.89 -0.95 -3.80
N THR A 44 -3.93 -2.23 -4.19
CA THR A 44 -2.77 -2.92 -4.78
C THR A 44 -2.38 -2.29 -6.11
N PHE A 45 -3.33 -2.06 -7.02
CA PHE A 45 -3.04 -1.41 -8.30
C PHE A 45 -2.61 0.05 -8.14
N ALA A 46 -3.23 0.78 -7.21
CA ALA A 46 -2.86 2.15 -6.86
C ALA A 46 -1.41 2.19 -6.36
N ALA A 47 -1.05 1.31 -5.43
CA ALA A 47 0.30 1.22 -4.87
C ALA A 47 1.36 0.94 -5.94
N CYS A 48 1.10 0.03 -6.88
CA CYS A 48 1.99 -0.19 -8.03
C CYS A 48 2.22 1.11 -8.85
N GLY A 49 1.22 1.99 -8.94
CA GLY A 49 1.32 3.28 -9.61
C GLY A 49 2.02 4.39 -8.82
N ALA A 50 2.24 4.21 -7.51
CA ALA A 50 2.87 5.19 -6.62
C ALA A 50 4.41 5.05 -6.53
N SER A 51 4.96 4.00 -7.13
CA SER A 51 6.38 3.64 -7.06
C SER A 51 7.33 4.77 -7.43
N GLY A 52 8.22 5.14 -6.50
CA GLY A 52 9.30 6.12 -6.72
C GLY A 52 9.00 7.53 -6.20
N VAL A 53 7.83 7.77 -5.61
CA VAL A 53 7.46 9.06 -5.00
C VAL A 53 7.40 8.91 -3.47
N ALA A 54 8.19 9.70 -2.75
CA ALA A 54 8.13 9.75 -1.29
C ALA A 54 6.73 10.19 -0.82
N GLY A 55 6.09 9.38 0.03
CA GLY A 55 4.70 9.60 0.46
C GLY A 55 3.65 9.40 -0.65
N GLY A 56 4.01 8.77 -1.78
CA GLY A 56 3.11 8.54 -2.90
C GLY A 56 1.86 7.74 -2.54
N SER A 57 1.98 6.78 -1.60
CA SER A 57 0.85 6.00 -1.09
C SER A 57 -0.22 6.88 -0.42
N LEU A 58 0.19 7.90 0.33
CA LEU A 58 -0.74 8.85 0.98
C LEU A 58 -1.56 9.63 -0.05
N LEU A 59 -0.96 10.01 -1.18
CA LEU A 59 -1.66 10.76 -2.23
C LEU A 59 -2.72 9.94 -2.96
N LEU A 60 -2.73 8.61 -2.81
CA LEU A 60 -3.72 7.72 -3.41
C LEU A 60 -4.86 7.33 -2.45
N ILE A 61 -4.82 7.78 -1.19
CA ILE A 61 -5.92 7.61 -0.23
C ILE A 61 -7.22 8.24 -0.77
N PRO A 62 -7.25 9.45 -1.37
CA PRO A 62 -8.49 10.01 -1.92
C PRO A 62 -9.14 9.15 -3.00
N LEU A 63 -8.33 8.47 -3.82
CA LEU A 63 -8.83 7.54 -4.82
C LEU A 63 -9.56 6.36 -4.15
N ALA A 64 -8.96 5.77 -3.13
CA ALA A 64 -9.57 4.66 -2.40
C ALA A 64 -10.80 5.07 -1.56
N CYS A 65 -10.77 6.26 -0.95
CA CYS A 65 -11.92 6.86 -0.25
C CYS A 65 -13.12 7.09 -1.17
N SER A 66 -12.88 7.40 -2.46
CA SER A 66 -13.97 7.60 -3.44
C SER A 66 -14.84 6.35 -3.65
N LEU A 67 -14.29 5.14 -3.42
CA LEU A 67 -15.04 3.88 -3.45
C LEU A 67 -16.20 3.85 -2.44
N PHE A 68 -16.03 4.56 -1.32
CA PHE A 68 -17.02 4.64 -0.25
C PHE A 68 -17.88 5.90 -0.33
N ASN A 69 -17.76 6.70 -1.41
CA ASN A 69 -18.36 8.03 -1.53
C ASN A 69 -17.99 8.98 -0.36
N ILE A 70 -16.75 8.88 0.14
CA ILE A 70 -16.23 9.81 1.14
C ILE A 70 -15.82 11.11 0.42
N ASP A 71 -16.25 12.24 0.97
CA ASP A 71 -15.89 13.57 0.45
C ASP A 71 -14.37 13.77 0.37
N TYR A 72 -13.93 14.42 -0.71
CA TYR A 72 -12.52 14.70 -0.96
C TYR A 72 -11.87 15.49 0.20
N ASP A 73 -12.60 16.44 0.79
CA ASP A 73 -12.12 17.21 1.95
C ASP A 73 -11.84 16.34 3.17
N ILE A 74 -12.65 15.29 3.38
CA ILE A 74 -12.44 14.33 4.47
C ILE A 74 -11.25 13.44 4.11
N ALA A 75 -11.17 12.95 2.87
CA ALA A 75 -10.04 12.15 2.42
C ALA A 75 -8.71 12.90 2.57
N MET A 76 -8.66 14.18 2.24
CA MET A 76 -7.46 15.01 2.42
C MET A 76 -7.07 15.22 3.89
N LYS A 77 -8.03 15.21 4.83
CA LYS A 77 -7.71 15.19 6.27
C LYS A 77 -7.03 13.88 6.66
N VAL A 78 -7.42 12.76 6.07
CA VAL A 78 -6.79 11.45 6.31
C VAL A 78 -5.36 11.43 5.77
N VAL A 79 -5.13 12.03 4.58
CA VAL A 79 -3.77 12.25 4.05
C VAL A 79 -2.93 13.06 5.03
N ALA A 80 -3.48 14.16 5.57
CA ALA A 80 -2.78 14.98 6.56
C ALA A 80 -2.43 14.20 7.84
N ILE A 81 -3.35 13.35 8.33
CA ILE A 81 -3.08 12.44 9.46
C ILE A 81 -1.95 11.49 9.09
N GLY A 82 -1.95 10.92 7.88
CA GLY A 82 -0.89 10.07 7.35
C GLY A 82 0.48 10.74 7.42
N PHE A 83 0.57 12.02 7.03
CA PHE A 83 1.81 12.80 7.17
C PHE A 83 2.20 13.04 8.64
N ILE A 84 1.25 13.27 9.54
CA ILE A 84 1.52 13.45 10.98
C ILE A 84 2.13 12.19 11.60
N ILE A 85 1.58 11.02 11.26
CA ILE A 85 2.11 9.72 11.73
C ILE A 85 3.22 9.17 10.81
N GLY A 86 3.67 9.96 9.83
CA GLY A 86 4.48 9.52 8.70
C GLY A 86 5.78 8.86 9.10
N VAL A 87 6.42 9.29 10.19
CA VAL A 87 7.65 8.62 10.69
C VAL A 87 7.40 7.14 10.96
N VAL A 88 6.28 6.79 11.60
CA VAL A 88 5.95 5.40 11.93
C VAL A 88 5.38 4.69 10.70
N GLN A 89 4.42 5.34 10.02
CA GLN A 89 3.72 4.73 8.88
C GLN A 89 4.67 4.44 7.71
N ASP A 90 5.49 5.42 7.30
CA ASP A 90 6.40 5.29 6.17
C ASP A 90 7.55 4.31 6.48
N SER A 91 8.03 4.28 7.72
CA SER A 91 9.03 3.30 8.16
C SER A 91 8.50 1.86 8.06
N VAL A 92 7.26 1.63 8.49
CA VAL A 92 6.63 0.30 8.42
C VAL A 92 6.30 -0.07 6.97
N GLU A 93 5.76 0.87 6.19
CA GLU A 93 5.51 0.69 4.76
C GLU A 93 6.79 0.29 4.01
N THR A 94 7.86 1.06 4.23
CA THR A 94 9.17 0.82 3.60
C THR A 94 9.79 -0.49 4.07
N ALA A 95 9.71 -0.79 5.37
CA ALA A 95 10.23 -2.05 5.91
C ALA A 95 9.50 -3.26 5.30
N LEU A 96 8.18 -3.21 5.15
CA LEU A 96 7.41 -4.28 4.51
C LEU A 96 7.83 -4.45 3.05
N ASN A 97 7.83 -3.39 2.25
CA ASN A 97 8.22 -3.43 0.85
C ASN A 97 9.63 -4.05 0.68
N SER A 98 10.61 -3.52 1.42
CA SER A 98 12.01 -3.96 1.33
C SER A 98 12.24 -5.38 1.86
N SER A 99 11.55 -5.79 2.93
CA SER A 99 11.69 -7.14 3.49
C SER A 99 11.32 -8.24 2.49
N THR A 100 10.25 -8.01 1.74
CA THR A 100 9.79 -8.93 0.71
C THR A 100 10.71 -8.93 -0.51
N ASP A 101 11.34 -7.81 -0.86
CA ASP A 101 12.35 -7.78 -1.94
C ASP A 101 13.57 -8.63 -1.63
N VAL A 102 14.03 -8.60 -0.38
CA VAL A 102 15.15 -9.43 0.09
C VAL A 102 14.76 -10.91 0.05
N LEU A 103 13.57 -11.25 0.56
CA LEU A 103 13.08 -12.64 0.58
C LEU A 103 12.95 -13.20 -0.85
N PHE A 104 12.29 -12.49 -1.76
CA PHE A 104 12.11 -12.95 -3.14
C PHE A 104 13.45 -13.03 -3.89
N SER A 105 14.35 -12.07 -3.69
CA SER A 105 15.70 -12.14 -4.29
C SER A 105 16.48 -13.35 -3.79
N ALA A 106 16.36 -13.70 -2.50
CA ALA A 106 17.01 -14.88 -1.93
C ALA A 106 16.44 -16.20 -2.48
N ILE A 107 15.12 -16.28 -2.68
CA ILE A 107 14.47 -17.45 -3.29
C ILE A 107 14.94 -17.62 -4.75
N CYS A 108 14.89 -16.56 -5.55
CA CYS A 108 15.33 -16.62 -6.95
C CYS A 108 16.81 -17.04 -7.08
N SER A 109 17.69 -16.50 -6.24
CA SER A 109 19.11 -16.87 -6.26
C SER A 109 19.34 -18.34 -5.92
N LYS A 110 18.53 -18.93 -5.03
CA LYS A 110 18.61 -20.36 -4.68
C LYS A 110 18.12 -21.26 -5.82
N ASP A 111 17.09 -20.85 -6.55
CA ASP A 111 16.59 -21.58 -7.71
C ASP A 111 17.54 -21.49 -8.92
N GLU A 112 18.17 -20.33 -9.16
CA GLU A 112 19.24 -20.20 -10.15
C GLU A 112 20.42 -21.12 -9.85
N LEU A 113 20.86 -21.17 -8.58
CA LEU A 113 21.89 -22.11 -8.15
C LEU A 113 21.50 -23.56 -8.46
N ASN A 114 20.23 -23.96 -8.32
CA ASN A 114 19.76 -25.30 -8.68
C ASN A 114 19.69 -25.56 -10.20
N TYR A 115 19.53 -24.52 -11.01
CA TYR A 115 19.56 -24.60 -12.48
C TYR A 115 21.00 -24.76 -13.01
N ASP A 116 21.99 -24.18 -12.33
CA ASP A 116 23.41 -24.30 -12.67
C ASP A 116 24.05 -25.66 -12.29
N ILE A 117 23.36 -26.51 -11.50
CA ILE A 117 23.84 -27.85 -11.10
C ILE A 117 23.19 -28.99 -11.91
N ARG A 118 22.49 -28.69 -13.00
CA ARG A 118 21.92 -29.66 -13.94
C ARG A 118 22.53 -29.53 -15.33
#